data_AF-A0AB39SM70-F1
#
_entry.id   AF-A0AB39SM70-F1
#
_cell.length_a   1.000
_cell.length_b   1.000
_cell.length_c   1.000
_cell.angle_alpha   90.00
_cell.angle_beta   90.00
_cell.angle_gamma   90.00
#
_symmetry.space_group_name_H-M   'P 1'
#
loop_
_entity.id
_entity.type
_entity.pdbx_description
1 polymer ?
#
loop_
_entity_poly.entity_id
_entity_poly.type
_entity_poly.pdbx_seq_one_letter_code
_entity_poly.pdbx_strand_id
1 'polypeptide(L)'
;MPDEVVGVFSYGRVVGRLAEALGTWCVTTASVEVANEVVRLLGGVPQPWNLGGRECLKVVSDTQSVRIVIAGARSITFQGAGCHGLLGMEAERARAMSGMGFGPDVVITFSLATRLSLGLFRFQARSWNFLASAVAVEASLPSTGVMVECELALKRTALKGERGVRTLYWAPCMRVIA
;
A
#
# COMPACT_ATOMS: atom_id res chain seq x y z
N MET A 1 11.05 -5.04 19.76
CA MET A 1 9.61 -5.20 19.50
C MET A 1 9.34 -4.51 18.17
N PRO A 2 8.78 -5.16 17.13
CA PRO A 2 8.29 -4.39 16.00
C PRO A 2 7.22 -3.45 16.54
N ASP A 3 7.34 -2.15 16.25
CA ASP A 3 6.34 -1.14 16.60
C ASP A 3 4.95 -1.65 16.19
N GLU A 4 4.00 -1.60 17.14
CA GLU A 4 2.68 -2.19 16.97
C GLU A 4 1.92 -1.48 15.83
N VAL A 5 1.49 -2.27 14.83
CA VAL A 5 0.73 -1.74 13.70
C VAL A 5 -0.68 -1.40 14.17
N VAL A 6 -1.02 -0.11 14.12
CA VAL A 6 -2.30 0.44 14.59
C VAL A 6 -3.40 0.38 13.53
N GLY A 7 -3.05 0.16 12.27
CA GLY A 7 -4.02 0.08 11.18
C GLY A 7 -3.44 -0.48 9.88
N VAL A 8 -4.33 -1.02 9.05
CA VAL A 8 -3.98 -1.61 7.76
C VAL A 8 -4.68 -0.86 6.64
N PHE A 9 -3.90 -0.35 5.69
CA PHE A 9 -4.39 0.26 4.46
C PHE A 9 -4.69 -0.80 3.41
N SER A 10 -5.73 -0.55 2.62
CA SER A 10 -6.15 -1.36 1.47
C SER A 10 -6.83 -0.45 0.45
N TYR A 11 -6.95 -0.90 -0.79
CA TYR A 11 -7.58 -0.15 -1.90
C TYR A 11 -8.52 -1.03 -2.74
N GLY A 12 -8.92 -2.18 -2.18
CA GLY A 12 -9.85 -3.10 -2.80
C GLY A 12 -10.88 -3.56 -1.77
N ARG A 13 -12.12 -3.75 -2.23
CA ARG A 13 -13.16 -4.45 -1.48
C ARG A 13 -13.58 -5.69 -2.24
N VAL A 14 -13.94 -6.75 -1.54
CA VAL A 14 -14.79 -7.80 -2.12
C VAL A 14 -16.22 -7.42 -1.77
N VAL A 15 -17.04 -7.07 -2.77
CA VAL A 15 -18.49 -6.93 -2.61
C VAL A 15 -19.13 -8.20 -3.15
N GLY A 16 -19.70 -9.01 -2.26
CA GLY A 16 -20.21 -10.33 -2.64
C GLY A 16 -19.09 -11.25 -3.11
N ARG A 17 -19.04 -11.58 -4.41
CA ARG A 17 -17.96 -12.38 -5.03
C ARG A 17 -17.06 -11.58 -5.96
N LEU A 18 -17.30 -10.27 -6.11
CA LEU A 18 -16.57 -9.42 -7.06
C LEU A 18 -15.57 -8.55 -6.30
N ALA A 19 -14.30 -8.65 -6.70
CA ALA A 19 -13.27 -7.72 -6.25
C ALA A 19 -13.48 -6.38 -6.97
N GLU A 20 -13.70 -5.33 -6.22
CA GLU A 20 -13.82 -3.96 -6.72
C GLU A 20 -12.65 -3.15 -6.17
N ALA A 21 -11.80 -2.66 -7.08
CA ALA A 21 -10.76 -1.71 -6.75
C ALA A 21 -11.43 -0.37 -6.41
N LEU A 22 -11.28 0.07 -5.17
CA LEU A 22 -11.74 1.38 -4.75
C LEU A 22 -10.84 2.44 -5.39
N GLY A 23 -11.45 3.55 -5.80
CA GLY A 23 -10.70 4.74 -6.19
C GLY A 23 -10.08 5.47 -5.01
N THR A 24 -10.33 5.03 -3.78
CA THR A 24 -9.91 5.67 -2.52
C THR A 24 -9.35 4.65 -1.54
N TRP A 25 -8.68 5.14 -0.51
CA TRP A 25 -8.10 4.29 0.53
C TRP A 25 -9.15 3.75 1.49
N CYS A 26 -8.93 2.53 1.97
CA CYS A 26 -9.69 1.90 3.04
C CYS A 26 -8.74 1.50 4.16
N VAL A 27 -9.02 1.94 5.38
CA VAL A 27 -8.23 1.64 6.57
C VAL A 27 -9.02 0.76 7.52
N THR A 28 -8.41 -0.32 8.00
CA THR A 28 -8.97 -1.17 9.05
C THR A 28 -8.13 -1.05 10.32
N THR A 29 -8.77 -0.83 11.46
CA THR A 29 -8.12 -0.67 12.77
C THR A 29 -8.99 -1.22 13.89
N ALA A 30 -8.37 -1.70 14.98
CA ALA A 30 -9.08 -2.09 16.19
C ALA A 30 -9.33 -0.90 17.14
N SER A 31 -8.71 0.26 16.88
CA SER A 31 -8.81 1.44 17.76
C SER A 31 -9.81 2.47 17.23
N VAL A 32 -10.77 2.85 18.08
CA VAL A 32 -11.73 3.92 17.82
C VAL A 32 -11.01 5.26 17.62
N GLU A 33 -9.96 5.52 18.39
CA GLU A 33 -9.16 6.74 18.28
C GLU A 33 -8.49 6.83 16.91
N VAL A 34 -7.88 5.73 16.45
CA VAL A 34 -7.23 5.65 15.13
C VAL A 34 -8.26 5.85 14.03
N ALA A 35 -9.44 5.22 14.13
CA ALA A 35 -10.50 5.39 13.13
C ALA A 35 -10.95 6.84 13.04
N ASN A 36 -11.13 7.52 14.18
CA ASN A 36 -11.55 8.93 14.23
C ASN A 36 -10.50 9.88 13.65
N GLU A 37 -9.21 9.63 13.89
CA GLU A 37 -8.13 10.42 13.26
C GLU A 37 -8.04 10.17 11.75
N VAL A 38 -8.20 8.93 11.32
CA VAL A 38 -8.25 8.60 9.89
C VAL A 38 -9.41 9.34 9.21
N VAL A 39 -10.58 9.40 9.84
CA VAL A 39 -11.74 10.16 9.34
C VAL A 39 -11.42 11.66 9.28
N ARG A 40 -10.79 12.22 10.32
CA ARG A 40 -10.39 13.63 10.33
C ARG A 40 -9.42 13.98 9.20
N LEU A 41 -8.46 13.09 8.92
CA LEU A 41 -7.38 13.35 7.98
C LEU A 41 -7.75 13.02 6.53
N LEU A 42 -8.50 11.94 6.31
CA LEU A 42 -8.75 11.34 5.00
C LEU A 42 -10.23 11.37 4.59
N GLY A 43 -11.12 11.82 5.46
CA GLY A 43 -12.57 11.78 5.25
C GLY A 43 -13.16 10.38 5.45
N GLY A 44 -14.40 10.21 5.01
CA GLY A 44 -15.14 8.96 5.14
C GLY A 44 -15.92 8.79 6.45
N VAL A 45 -16.45 7.58 6.65
CA VAL A 45 -17.27 7.22 7.82
C VAL A 45 -16.77 5.89 8.39
N PRO A 46 -16.55 5.79 9.72
CA PRO A 46 -16.18 4.54 10.35
C PRO A 46 -17.37 3.59 10.40
N GLN A 47 -17.15 2.35 9.98
CA GLN A 47 -18.15 1.29 9.97
C GLN A 47 -17.65 0.10 10.77
N PRO A 48 -18.51 -0.58 11.55
CA PRO A 48 -18.19 -1.86 12.16
C PRO A 48 -17.76 -2.86 11.10
N TRP A 49 -16.69 -3.59 11.38
CA TRP A 49 -16.14 -4.60 10.48
C TRP A 49 -15.64 -5.80 11.28
N ASN A 50 -15.72 -6.99 10.69
CA ASN A 50 -15.15 -8.18 11.27
C ASN A 50 -14.05 -8.72 10.37
N LEU A 51 -12.84 -8.82 10.91
CA LEU A 51 -11.69 -9.38 10.21
C LEU A 51 -11.20 -10.61 10.98
N GLY A 52 -11.45 -11.80 10.42
CA GLY A 52 -10.99 -13.06 11.01
C GLY A 52 -11.56 -13.32 12.41
N GLY A 53 -12.84 -12.98 12.64
CA GLY A 53 -13.52 -13.15 13.92
C GLY A 53 -13.33 -12.00 14.91
N ARG A 54 -12.50 -10.99 14.59
CA ARG A 54 -12.25 -9.84 15.47
C ARG A 54 -13.07 -8.64 15.04
N GLU A 55 -13.74 -8.03 16.01
CA GLU A 55 -14.41 -6.75 15.83
C GLU A 55 -13.36 -5.65 15.62
N CYS A 56 -13.55 -4.87 14.56
CA CYS A 56 -12.69 -3.76 14.20
C CYS A 56 -13.53 -2.70 13.48
N LEU A 57 -12.89 -1.58 13.16
CA LEU A 57 -13.48 -0.50 12.40
C LEU A 57 -12.86 -0.44 11.02
N LYS A 58 -13.70 -0.17 10.04
CA LYS A 58 -13.31 0.07 8.65
C LYS A 58 -13.71 1.48 8.27
N VAL A 59 -12.74 2.26 7.80
CA VAL A 59 -12.96 3.61 7.27
C VAL A 59 -12.65 3.56 5.78
N VAL A 60 -13.67 3.78 4.94
CA VAL A 60 -13.46 4.06 3.51
C VAL A 60 -13.31 5.57 3.38
N SER A 61 -12.11 6.01 3.03
CA SER A 61 -11.77 7.42 2.90
C SER A 61 -12.31 8.03 1.61
N ASP A 62 -12.29 9.37 1.54
CA ASP A 62 -12.70 10.14 0.37
C ASP A 62 -11.51 10.54 -0.52
N THR A 63 -10.29 10.20 -0.09
CA THR A 63 -9.04 10.58 -0.78
C THR A 63 -8.39 9.41 -1.53
N GLN A 64 -7.75 9.76 -2.64
CA GLN A 64 -6.95 8.85 -3.45
C GLN A 64 -5.47 8.90 -3.08
N SER A 65 -5.03 9.92 -2.33
CA SER A 65 -3.65 10.05 -1.87
C SER A 65 -3.55 10.41 -0.39
N VAL A 66 -2.46 9.99 0.22
CA VAL A 66 -2.15 10.23 1.62
C VAL A 66 -0.66 10.57 1.75
N ARG A 67 -0.36 11.59 2.55
CA ARG A 67 1.02 11.94 2.93
C ARG A 67 1.45 11.01 4.06
N ILE A 68 2.52 10.28 3.84
CA ILE A 68 3.08 9.28 4.75
C ILE A 68 4.53 9.59 5.06
N VAL A 69 5.01 9.03 6.15
CA VAL A 69 6.42 9.13 6.54
C VAL A 69 6.99 7.72 6.69
N ILE A 70 8.12 7.50 6.04
CA ILE A 70 8.84 6.22 6.03
C ILE A 70 10.15 6.40 6.81
N ALA A 71 10.38 5.49 7.76
CA ALA A 71 11.56 5.52 8.64
C ALA A 71 12.71 4.69 8.03
N GLY A 72 13.26 5.19 6.92
CA GLY A 72 14.37 4.55 6.20
C GLY A 72 14.00 3.25 5.47
N ALA A 73 14.98 2.65 4.80
CA ALA A 73 14.76 1.52 3.89
C ALA A 73 14.11 0.28 4.55
N ARG A 74 14.34 0.05 5.85
CA ARG A 74 13.76 -1.09 6.59
C ARG A 74 12.25 -1.07 6.71
N SER A 75 11.63 0.09 6.51
CA SER A 75 10.17 0.23 6.44
C SER A 75 9.57 -0.34 5.15
N ILE A 76 10.39 -0.70 4.16
CA ILE A 76 9.97 -1.34 2.92
C ILE A 76 10.50 -2.78 2.93
N THR A 77 9.63 -3.74 2.70
CA THR A 77 9.96 -5.16 2.67
C THR A 77 9.44 -5.77 1.38
N PHE A 78 10.35 -6.43 0.64
CA PHE A 78 10.03 -7.16 -0.57
C PHE A 78 9.94 -8.65 -0.23
N GLN A 79 8.76 -9.23 -0.41
CA GLN A 79 8.47 -10.64 -0.13
C GLN A 79 8.51 -11.42 -1.45
N GLY A 80 9.31 -12.50 -1.50
CA GLY A 80 9.47 -13.36 -2.68
C GLY A 80 10.90 -13.84 -2.86
N ALA A 81 11.09 -15.07 -3.37
CA ALA A 81 12.43 -15.62 -3.60
C ALA A 81 13.03 -15.00 -4.88
N GLY A 82 13.86 -14.00 -4.66
CA GLY A 82 14.50 -13.20 -5.68
C GLY A 82 14.77 -11.84 -5.08
N CYS A 83 15.91 -11.73 -4.40
CA CYS A 83 16.52 -10.43 -4.15
C CYS A 83 16.49 -9.63 -5.45
N HIS A 84 16.06 -8.37 -5.36
CA HIS A 84 15.84 -7.36 -6.41
C HIS A 84 17.01 -7.09 -7.40
N GLY A 85 17.99 -7.99 -7.55
CA GLY A 85 19.25 -7.70 -8.20
C GLY A 85 19.93 -8.84 -8.95
N LEU A 86 19.40 -10.07 -8.99
CA LEU A 86 20.09 -11.14 -9.74
C LEU A 86 19.74 -11.16 -11.24
N LEU A 87 18.52 -10.75 -11.62
CA LEU A 87 18.06 -10.78 -13.01
C LEU A 87 17.43 -9.45 -13.49
N GLY A 88 17.19 -8.51 -12.58
CA GLY A 88 16.47 -7.26 -12.87
C GLY A 88 14.95 -7.45 -13.00
N MET A 89 14.20 -6.36 -12.78
CA MET A 89 12.74 -6.40 -12.66
C MET A 89 12.01 -6.92 -13.91
N GLU A 90 12.53 -6.66 -15.12
CA GLU A 90 11.90 -7.12 -16.36
C GLU A 90 11.97 -8.64 -16.52
N ALA A 91 13.13 -9.23 -16.24
CA ALA A 91 13.34 -10.68 -16.32
C ALA A 91 12.56 -11.42 -15.22
N GLU A 92 12.50 -10.86 -14.01
CA GLU A 92 11.67 -11.38 -12.92
C GLU A 92 10.18 -11.33 -13.28
N ARG A 93 9.72 -10.22 -13.87
CA ARG A 93 8.34 -10.10 -14.35
C ARG A 93 8.02 -11.13 -15.43
N ALA A 94 8.91 -11.33 -16.41
CA ALA A 94 8.73 -12.33 -17.46
C ALA A 94 8.62 -13.75 -16.87
N ARG A 95 9.51 -14.09 -15.93
CA ARG A 95 9.52 -15.39 -15.23
C ARG A 95 8.28 -15.63 -14.37
N ALA A 96 7.82 -14.63 -13.63
CA ALA A 96 6.60 -14.72 -12.85
C ALA A 96 5.37 -14.89 -13.76
N MET A 97 5.31 -14.14 -14.87
CA MET A 97 4.22 -14.29 -15.85
C MET A 97 4.25 -15.65 -16.57
N SER A 98 5.42 -16.26 -16.74
CA SER A 98 5.56 -17.62 -17.29
C SER A 98 5.31 -18.73 -16.25
N GLY A 99 4.82 -18.40 -15.06
CA GLY A 99 4.58 -19.36 -13.97
C GLY A 99 5.85 -19.88 -13.28
N MET A 100 7.02 -19.34 -13.62
CA MET A 100 8.33 -19.74 -13.10
C MET A 100 8.98 -18.61 -12.27
N GLY A 101 8.26 -18.10 -11.26
CA GLY A 101 8.77 -17.07 -10.35
C GLY A 101 7.72 -16.66 -9.30
N PHE A 102 8.13 -15.85 -8.33
CA PHE A 102 7.20 -15.23 -7.37
C PHE A 102 6.66 -13.92 -7.94
N GLY A 103 5.37 -13.67 -7.75
CA GLY A 103 4.78 -12.37 -8.08
C GLY A 103 5.34 -11.26 -7.18
N PRO A 104 5.09 -9.99 -7.55
CA PRO A 104 5.50 -8.88 -6.71
C PRO A 104 4.72 -8.96 -5.40
N ASP A 105 5.39 -8.85 -4.26
CA ASP A 105 4.73 -8.71 -2.96
C ASP A 105 5.55 -7.72 -2.13
N VAL A 106 5.00 -6.52 -1.96
CA VAL A 106 5.67 -5.42 -1.25
C VAL A 106 4.86 -5.06 -0.04
N VAL A 107 5.50 -5.02 1.11
CA VAL A 107 4.95 -4.55 2.38
C VAL A 107 5.66 -3.26 2.76
N ILE A 108 4.90 -2.22 3.05
CA ILE A 108 5.42 -0.98 3.62
C ILE A 108 4.81 -0.73 4.99
N THR A 109 5.61 -0.14 5.88
CA THR A 109 5.20 0.31 7.20
C THR A 109 5.52 1.78 7.35
N PHE A 110 4.53 2.61 7.69
CA PHE A 110 4.65 4.07 7.65
C PHE A 110 3.78 4.76 8.71
N SER A 111 4.08 6.01 9.01
CA SER A 111 3.19 6.88 9.80
C SER A 111 2.47 7.88 8.90
N LEU A 112 1.34 8.43 9.36
CA LEU A 112 0.69 9.55 8.66
C LEU A 112 1.50 10.83 8.91
N ALA A 113 1.87 11.56 7.85
CA ALA A 113 2.74 12.72 7.96
C ALA A 113 2.19 13.81 8.90
N THR A 114 0.87 14.01 8.88
CA THR A 114 0.18 15.00 9.74
C THR A 114 0.10 14.55 11.21
N ARG A 115 0.27 13.26 11.52
CA ARG A 115 0.10 12.73 12.88
C ARG A 115 0.96 11.47 13.12
N LEU A 116 2.25 11.68 13.31
CA LEU A 116 3.22 10.61 13.58
C LEU A 116 2.92 9.83 14.86
N SER A 117 2.38 10.50 15.89
CA SER A 117 2.04 9.90 17.19
C SER A 117 0.90 8.90 17.14
N LEU A 118 0.17 8.81 16.01
CA LEU A 118 -0.92 7.86 15.85
C LEU A 118 -0.43 6.40 15.79
N GLY A 119 0.84 6.20 15.44
CA GLY A 119 1.48 4.90 15.33
C GLY A 119 1.82 4.52 13.89
N LEU A 120 2.12 3.24 13.70
CA LEU A 120 2.49 2.68 12.40
C LEU A 120 1.31 2.03 11.69
N PHE A 121 1.18 2.36 10.41
CA PHE A 121 0.26 1.74 9.49
C PHE A 121 1.01 0.78 8.57
N ARG A 122 0.31 -0.26 8.12
CA ARG A 122 0.82 -1.23 7.16
C ARG A 122 0.03 -1.17 5.86
N PHE A 123 0.73 -1.28 4.75
CA PHE A 123 0.13 -1.53 3.44
C PHE A 123 0.88 -2.66 2.74
N GLN A 124 0.13 -3.55 2.07
CA GLN A 124 0.70 -4.63 1.28
C GLN A 124 0.07 -4.61 -0.12
N ALA A 125 0.91 -4.67 -1.14
CA ALA A 125 0.45 -4.72 -2.52
C ALA A 125 1.22 -5.76 -3.33
N ARG A 126 0.45 -6.55 -4.10
CA ARG A 126 0.99 -7.49 -5.08
C ARG A 126 0.90 -6.93 -6.50
N SER A 127 1.61 -5.83 -6.75
CA SER A 127 1.52 -5.07 -7.99
C SER A 127 2.90 -4.69 -8.51
N TRP A 128 3.14 -4.97 -9.80
CA TRP A 128 4.37 -4.56 -10.49
C TRP A 128 4.52 -3.04 -10.55
N ASN A 129 3.42 -2.30 -10.68
CA ASN A 129 3.45 -0.84 -10.66
C ASN A 129 3.90 -0.32 -9.29
N PHE A 130 3.42 -0.97 -8.23
CA PHE A 130 3.80 -0.60 -6.87
C PHE A 130 5.24 -0.96 -6.58
N LEU A 131 5.69 -2.15 -6.99
CA LEU A 131 7.08 -2.61 -6.91
C LEU A 131 8.05 -1.56 -7.49
N ALA A 132 7.81 -1.14 -8.73
CA ALA A 132 8.66 -0.15 -9.40
C ALA A 132 8.73 1.17 -8.61
N SER A 133 7.60 1.64 -8.08
CA SER A 133 7.56 2.86 -7.27
C SER A 133 8.22 2.71 -5.89
N ALA A 134 8.11 1.52 -5.27
CA ALA A 134 8.71 1.23 -3.98
C ALA A 134 10.23 1.12 -4.07
N VAL A 135 10.77 0.48 -5.11
CA VAL A 135 12.21 0.43 -5.40
C VAL A 135 12.78 1.84 -5.61
N ALA A 136 12.07 2.69 -6.36
CA ALA A 136 12.50 4.07 -6.57
C ALA A 136 12.54 4.89 -5.28
N VAL A 137 11.54 4.72 -4.39
CA VAL A 137 11.56 5.37 -3.08
C VAL A 137 12.65 4.79 -2.19
N GLU A 138 12.79 3.47 -2.10
CA GLU A 138 13.84 2.81 -1.31
C GLU A 138 15.24 3.33 -1.66
N ALA A 139 15.54 3.44 -2.96
CA ALA A 139 16.81 3.98 -3.44
C ALA A 139 17.05 5.45 -3.05
N SER A 140 15.98 6.18 -2.76
CA SER A 140 16.03 7.58 -2.30
C SER A 140 16.06 7.70 -0.76
N LEU A 141 15.82 6.59 -0.03
CA LEU A 141 15.83 6.61 1.43
C LEU A 141 17.28 6.50 1.95
N PRO A 142 17.67 7.34 2.92
CA PRO A 142 18.96 7.19 3.57
C PRO A 142 19.02 5.85 4.34
N SER A 143 20.23 5.29 4.44
CA SER A 143 20.47 4.04 5.19
C SER A 143 20.25 4.21 6.71
N THR A 144 20.18 5.45 7.19
CA THR A 144 19.97 5.83 8.60
C THR A 144 18.58 6.41 8.81
N GLY A 145 18.00 6.19 10.00
CA GLY A 145 16.59 6.41 10.39
C GLY A 145 16.05 7.85 10.34
N VAL A 146 16.33 8.56 9.26
CA VAL A 146 15.69 9.83 8.91
C VAL A 146 14.28 9.51 8.40
N MET A 147 13.32 10.25 8.95
CA MET A 147 11.93 10.26 8.49
C MET A 147 11.87 10.95 7.12
N VAL A 148 11.49 10.21 6.08
CA VAL A 148 11.30 10.78 4.74
C VAL A 148 9.82 10.87 4.44
N GLU A 149 9.38 12.06 4.05
CA GLU A 149 8.00 12.28 3.66
C GLU A 149 7.75 11.77 2.22
N CYS A 150 6.70 10.99 2.06
CA CYS A 150 6.29 10.39 0.81
C CYS A 150 4.80 10.60 0.56
N GLU A 151 4.39 10.58 -0.70
CA GLU A 151 2.99 10.45 -1.08
C GLU A 151 2.72 8.99 -1.43
N LEU A 152 1.68 8.41 -0.83
CA LEU A 152 1.10 7.13 -1.24
C LEU A 152 -0.24 7.41 -1.93
N ALA A 153 -0.38 7.04 -3.20
CA ALA A 153 -1.52 7.41 -4.03
C ALA A 153 -2.05 6.25 -4.89
N LEU A 154 -3.34 6.31 -5.22
CA LEU A 154 -4.01 5.45 -6.19
C LEU A 154 -4.12 6.18 -7.52
N LYS A 155 -3.44 5.65 -8.55
CA LYS A 155 -3.47 6.20 -9.92
C LYS A 155 -4.28 5.32 -10.85
N ARG A 156 -5.14 5.97 -11.64
CA ARG A 156 -5.90 5.28 -12.68
C ARG A 156 -4.95 4.87 -13.81
N THR A 157 -4.81 3.58 -14.01
CA THR A 157 -3.93 2.98 -15.02
C THR A 157 -4.75 2.16 -16.00
N ALA A 158 -4.35 2.16 -17.27
CA ALA A 158 -4.96 1.32 -18.29
C ALA A 158 -4.14 0.03 -18.47
N LEU A 159 -4.78 -1.12 -18.29
CA LEU A 159 -4.25 -2.39 -18.74
C LEU A 159 -4.71 -2.63 -20.18
N LYS A 160 -3.78 -2.87 -21.09
CA LYS A 160 -4.12 -3.35 -22.43
C LYS A 160 -4.25 -4.87 -22.35
N GLY A 161 -5.49 -5.37 -22.44
CA GLY A 161 -5.75 -6.80 -22.56
C GLY A 161 -5.29 -7.34 -23.92
N GLU A 162 -5.09 -8.66 -24.01
CA GLU A 162 -4.64 -9.36 -25.21
C GLU A 162 -5.53 -9.12 -26.44
N ARG A 163 -6.83 -8.85 -26.21
CA ARG A 163 -7.82 -8.55 -27.27
C ARG A 163 -7.99 -7.05 -27.55
N GLY A 164 -7.06 -6.20 -27.10
CA GLY A 164 -7.15 -4.74 -27.27
C GLY A 164 -8.16 -4.04 -26.36
N VAL A 165 -8.88 -4.77 -25.51
CA VAL A 165 -9.75 -4.20 -24.48
C VAL A 165 -8.90 -3.44 -23.46
N ARG A 166 -9.19 -2.16 -23.29
CA ARG A 166 -8.56 -1.31 -22.28
C ARG A 166 -9.36 -1.40 -20.99
N THR A 167 -8.79 -2.04 -19.97
CA THR A 167 -9.40 -2.06 -18.64
C THR A 167 -8.74 -0.99 -17.79
N LEU A 168 -9.53 -0.02 -17.32
CA LEU A 168 -9.08 0.97 -16.37
C LEU A 168 -9.16 0.38 -14.96
N TYR A 169 -8.09 0.53 -14.19
CA TYR A 169 -8.04 0.10 -12.80
C TYR A 169 -7.24 1.09 -11.96
N TRP A 170 -7.44 1.06 -10.65
CA TRP A 170 -6.68 1.86 -9.70
C TRP A 170 -5.45 1.08 -9.23
N ALA A 171 -4.26 1.64 -9.45
CA ALA A 171 -2.99 1.06 -9.06
C ALA A 171 -2.35 1.92 -7.97
N PRO A 172 -1.87 1.32 -6.86
CA PRO A 172 -1.12 2.04 -5.86
C PRO A 172 0.27 2.40 -6.41
N CYS A 173 0.74 3.58 -6.06
CA CYS A 173 2.08 4.06 -6.30
C CYS A 173 2.55 4.93 -5.13
N MET A 174 3.86 5.00 -4.94
CA MET A 174 4.46 5.90 -3.96
C MET A 174 5.55 6.77 -4.58
N ARG A 175 5.79 7.93 -4.00
CA ARG A 175 6.89 8.84 -4.38
C ARG A 175 7.36 9.66 -3.19
N VAL A 176 8.62 10.06 -3.18
CA VAL A 176 9.15 11.02 -2.20
C VAL A 176 8.55 12.41 -2.48
N ILE A 177 8.19 13.12 -1.42
CA ILE A 177 7.87 14.56 -1.47
C ILE A 177 9.13 15.27 -0.98
N ALA A 178 9.86 15.90 -1.90
CA ALA A 178 11.03 16.73 -1.59
C ALA A 178 10.60 18.11 -1.08
#